data_AF-A0A1G6JXN3-F1
#
_entry.id   AF-A0A1G6JXN3-F1
#
_cell.length_a   1.000
_cell.length_b   1.000
_cell.length_c   1.000
_cell.angle_alpha   90.00
_cell.angle_beta   90.00
_cell.angle_gamma   90.00
#
_symmetry.space_group_name_H-M   'P 1'
#
loop_
_entity.id
_entity.type
_entity.pdbx_description
1 polymer ?
#
loop_
_entity_poly.entity_id
_entity_poly.type
_entity_poly.pdbx_seq_one_letter_code
_entity_poly.pdbx_strand_id
1 'polypeptide(L)' 'MGNFILLGIFGGQEMLFVLLIIVLLFGAKKIPDLMRGLGKGVAEYKKAKDDVISEIDKANNEAITKEEKKSE' A
#
# COMPACT_ATOMS: atom_id res chain seq x y z
N MET A 1 7.90 -6.93 -41.21
CA MET A 1 6.57 -6.50 -40.69
C MET A 1 5.87 -7.64 -39.93
N GLY A 2 6.52 -8.26 -38.94
CA GLY A 2 5.94 -9.42 -38.21
C GLY A 2 5.74 -9.21 -36.71
N ASN A 3 6.33 -8.15 -36.13
CA ASN A 3 6.42 -8.01 -34.67
C ASN A 3 5.51 -6.91 -34.10
N PHE A 4 4.96 -6.04 -34.95
CA PHE A 4 4.01 -5.00 -34.51
C PHE A 4 2.64 -5.58 -34.15
N ILE A 5 2.27 -6.70 -34.78
CA ILE A 5 1.02 -7.42 -34.49
C ILE A 5 1.15 -8.17 -33.16
N LEU A 6 2.30 -8.82 -32.88
CA LEU A 6 2.47 -9.55 -31.62
C LEU A 6 2.57 -8.61 -30.40
N LEU A 7 3.25 -7.48 -30.53
CA LEU A 7 3.37 -6.47 -29.45
C LEU A 7 2.13 -5.56 -29.35
N GLY A 8 1.43 -5.32 -30.47
CA GLY A 8 0.17 -4.57 -30.51
C GLY A 8 -1.03 -5.37 -29.98
N ILE A 9 -1.05 -6.68 -30.22
CA ILE A 9 -2.07 -7.58 -29.65
C ILE A 9 -1.79 -7.83 -28.16
N PHE A 10 -0.60 -8.32 -27.77
CA PHE A 10 -0.33 -8.70 -26.37
C PHE A 10 0.07 -7.56 -25.41
N GLY A 11 0.38 -6.36 -25.89
CA GLY A 11 1.03 -5.34 -25.05
C GLY A 11 0.08 -4.28 -24.47
N GLY A 12 -0.76 -3.68 -25.33
CA GLY A 12 -1.45 -2.44 -24.98
C GLY A 12 -2.94 -2.43 -25.32
N GLN A 13 -3.34 -2.98 -26.48
CA GLN A 13 -4.73 -2.91 -26.91
C GLN A 13 -5.63 -3.84 -26.10
N GLU A 14 -5.18 -5.05 -25.80
CA GLU A 14 -5.90 -5.99 -24.92
C GLU A 14 -6.05 -5.44 -23.50
N MET A 15 -4.96 -4.89 -22.93
CA MET A 15 -5.01 -4.24 -21.61
C MET A 15 -5.99 -3.07 -21.58
N LEU A 16 -6.04 -2.26 -22.63
CA LEU A 16 -7.01 -1.16 -22.75
C LEU A 16 -8.45 -1.70 -22.84
N PHE A 17 -8.67 -2.79 -23.57
CA PHE A 17 -9.98 -3.44 -23.68
C PHE A 17 -10.44 -4.04 -22.34
N VAL A 18 -9.55 -4.72 -21.62
CA VAL A 18 -9.84 -5.26 -20.28
C VAL A 18 -10.16 -4.13 -19.31
N LEU A 19 -9.35 -3.06 -19.30
CA LEU A 19 -9.60 -1.89 -18.47
C LEU A 19 -10.96 -1.25 -18.79
N LEU A 20 -11.32 -1.16 -20.08
CA LEU A 20 -12.61 -0.64 -20.52
C LEU A 20 -13.77 -1.50 -20.02
N ILE A 21 -13.67 -2.84 -20.10
CA ILE A 21 -14.68 -3.76 -19.57
C ILE A 21 -14.83 -3.58 -18.05
N ILE A 22 -13.73 -3.53 -17.31
CA ILE A 22 -13.76 -3.31 -15.85
C ILE A 22 -14.43 -1.97 -15.54
N VAL A 23 -14.11 -0.92 -16.27
CA VAL A 23 -14.73 0.40 -16.11
C VAL A 23 -16.23 0.38 -16.45
N LEU A 24 -16.67 -0.40 -17.44
CA LEU A 24 -18.10 -0.56 -17.74
C LEU A 24 -18.85 -1.32 -16.66
N LEU A 25 -18.24 -2.37 -16.09
CA LEU A 25 -18.85 -3.19 -15.03
C LEU A 25 -18.91 -2.47 -13.68
N PHE A 26 -17.83 -1.79 -13.29
CA PHE A 26 -17.71 -1.17 -11.97
C PHE A 26 -17.96 0.34 -11.99
N GLY A 27 -17.84 0.99 -13.15
CA GLY A 27 -17.91 2.44 -13.32
C GLY A 27 -16.55 3.13 -13.15
N ALA A 28 -16.29 4.17 -13.96
CA ALA A 28 -15.03 4.92 -13.95
C ALA A 28 -14.72 5.61 -12.60
N LYS A 29 -15.76 5.90 -11.79
CA LYS A 29 -15.61 6.52 -10.47
C LYS A 29 -15.25 5.52 -9.36
N LYS A 30 -15.58 4.24 -9.53
CA LYS A 30 -15.48 3.25 -8.45
C LYS A 30 -14.05 2.77 -8.23
N ILE A 31 -13.25 2.70 -9.29
CA ILE A 31 -11.82 2.35 -9.17
C ILE A 31 -11.05 3.43 -8.38
N PRO A 32 -11.13 4.75 -8.72
CA PRO A 32 -10.50 5.80 -7.92
C PRO A 32 -11.00 5.85 -6.48
N ASP A 33 -12.29 5.66 -6.24
CA ASP A 33 -12.86 5.68 -4.89
C ASP A 33 -12.35 4.51 -4.04
N LEU A 34 -12.26 3.30 -4.61
CA LEU A 34 -11.63 2.16 -3.94
C LEU A 34 -10.15 2.43 -3.65
N MET A 35 -9.40 2.96 -4.61
CA MET A 35 -7.97 3.28 -4.41
C MET A 35 -7.78 4.32 -3.30
N ARG A 36 -8.63 5.34 -3.24
CA ARG A 36 -8.60 6.36 -2.18
C ARG A 36 -8.93 5.75 -0.81
N GLY A 37 -9.93 4.87 -0.74
CA GLY A 37 -10.29 4.17 0.50
C GLY A 37 -9.17 3.25 0.98
N LEU A 38 -8.66 2.39 0.09
CA LEU A 38 -7.55 1.48 0.37
C LEU A 38 -6.28 2.26 0.77
N GLY A 39 -5.95 3.33 0.05
CA GLY A 39 -4.77 4.15 0.33
C GLY A 39 -4.84 4.82 1.71
N LYS A 40 -6.00 5.34 2.11
CA LYS A 40 -6.20 5.86 3.47
C LYS A 40 -6.05 4.77 4.53
N GLY A 41 -6.68 3.61 4.33
CA GLY A 41 -6.57 2.48 5.26
C GLY A 41 -5.13 2.00 5.43
N VAL A 42 -4.37 1.88 4.34
CA VAL A 42 -2.94 1.51 4.40
C VAL A 42 -2.11 2.58 5.09
N ALA A 43 -2.40 3.87 4.87
CA ALA A 43 -1.69 4.97 5.51
C ALA A 43 -1.94 5.01 7.04
N GLU A 44 -3.20 4.86 7.47
CA GLU A 44 -3.57 4.77 8.88
C GLU A 44 -2.97 3.53 9.55
N TYR A 45 -3.02 2.38 8.88
CA TYR A 45 -2.38 1.15 9.34
C TYR A 45 -0.87 1.33 9.56
N LYS A 46 -0.19 1.95 8.59
CA LYS A 46 1.26 2.20 8.70
C LYS A 46 1.56 3.13 9.88
N LYS A 47 0.78 4.19 10.08
CA LYS A 47 0.96 5.11 11.20
C LYS A 47 0.78 4.40 12.54
N ALA A 48 -0.33 3.66 12.71
CA ALA A 48 -0.58 2.91 13.95
C ALA A 48 0.54 1.89 14.24
N LYS A 49 1.03 1.20 13.22
CA LYS A 49 2.16 0.27 13.35
C LYS A 49 3.44 0.99 13.80
N ASP A 50 3.76 2.14 13.19
CA ASP A 50 4.96 2.92 13.51
C ASP A 50 4.86 3.51 14.94
N ASP A 51 3.68 3.96 15.37
CA ASP A 51 3.42 4.44 16.74
C ASP A 51 3.64 3.33 17.78
N VAL A 52 3.08 2.13 17.56
CA VAL A 52 3.26 0.96 18.44
C VAL A 52 4.73 0.55 18.57
N ILE A 53 5.48 0.52 17.47
CA ILE A 53 6.92 0.21 17.51
C ILE A 53 7.66 1.26 18.35
N SER A 54 7.33 2.54 18.18
CA SER A 54 7.96 3.62 18.94
C SER A 54 7.67 3.56 20.45
N GLU A 55 6.48 3.11 20.85
CA GLU A 55 6.13 2.89 22.25
C GLU A 55 6.88 1.72 22.87
N ILE A 56 7.03 0.61 22.12
CA ILE A 56 7.81 -0.55 22.54
C ILE A 56 9.28 -0.18 22.71
N ASP A 57 9.85 0.58 21.76
CA ASP A 57 11.25 1.03 21.84
C ASP A 57 11.48 1.98 23.01
N LYS A 58 10.54 2.88 23.31
CA LYS A 58 10.60 3.75 24.50
C LYS A 58 10.52 2.94 25.79
N ALA A 59 9.58 1.99 25.88
CA ALA A 59 9.44 1.13 27.05
C ALA A 59 10.70 0.31 27.33
N ASN A 60 11.34 -0.23 26.29
CA ASN A 60 12.61 -0.94 26.41
C ASN A 60 13.75 -0.02 26.87
N ASN A 61 13.89 1.18 26.30
CA ASN A 61 14.92 2.13 26.73
C ASN A 61 14.71 2.63 28.17
N GLU A 62 13.46 2.84 28.59
CA GLU A 62 13.13 3.21 29.97
C GLU A 62 13.40 2.08 30.97
N ALA A 63 13.20 0.82 30.58
CA ALA A 63 13.55 -0.34 31.40
C ALA A 63 15.07 -0.47 31.60
N ILE A 64 15.86 -0.31 30.54
CA ILE A 64 17.33 -0.34 30.58
C ILE A 64 17.87 0.79 31.46
N THR A 65 17.32 2.01 31.33
CA THR A 65 17.75 3.18 32.12
C THR A 65 17.41 3.04 33.63
N LYS A 66 16.35 2.28 33.98
CA LYS A 66 15.98 2.02 35.38
C LYS A 66 16.82 0.93 36.02
N GLU A 67 17.35 -0.02 35.24
CA GLU A 67 18.24 -1.07 35.75
C GLU A 67 19.66 -0.53 36.05
N GLU A 68 20.20 0.37 35.23
CA GLU A 68 21.52 0.99 35.48
C GLU A 68 21.54 1.86 36.76
N LYS A 69 20.44 2.52 37.11
CA LYS A 69 20.35 3.34 38.33
C LYS A 69 20.12 2.55 39.63
N LYS A 70 19.91 1.23 39.56
CA LYS A 70 19.68 0.38 40.73
C LYS A 70 20.94 -0.40 41.17
N SER A 71 22.02 -0.35 40.38
CA SER A 71 23.30 -0.97 40.71
C SER A 71 24.37 -0.01 41.25
N GLU A 72 24.08 1.29 41.34
CA GLU A 72 24.84 2.27 42.15
C GLU A 72 24.18 2.48 43.52
#